data_AF-A0A1V2ZBJ5-F1
#
_entry.id   AF-A0A1V2ZBJ5-F1
#
_cell.length_a   1.000
_cell.length_b   1.000
_cell.length_c   1.000
_cell.angle_alpha   90.00
_cell.angle_beta   90.00
_cell.angle_gamma   90.00
#
_symmetry.space_group_name_H-M   'P 1'
#
loop_
_entity.id
_entity.type
_entity.pdbx_description
1 polymer ?
#
loop_
_entity_poly.entity_id
_entity_poly.type
_entity_poly.pdbx_seq_one_letter_code
_entity_poly.pdbx_strand_id
1 'polypeptide(L)' 'MKRVELQYGGRRYSLADVTIDEVQARVAEALASEPHWLEVAEGEADARSAHLLITPGVPLAISAPE' A
#
# COMPACT_ATOMS: atom_id res chain seq x y z
N MET A 1 -7.69 -15.33 4.76
CA MET A 1 -7.29 -13.96 5.13
C MET A 1 -7.01 -13.21 3.85
N LYS A 2 -7.54 -11.99 3.67
CA LYS A 2 -7.27 -11.19 2.48
C LYS A 2 -5.98 -10.42 2.70
N ARG A 3 -5.08 -10.46 1.73
CA ARG A 3 -3.81 -9.73 1.75
C ARG A 3 -3.63 -9.10 0.38
N VAL A 4 -2.98 -7.95 0.36
CA VAL A 4 -2.58 -7.26 -0.86
C VAL A 4 -1.10 -6.95 -0.77
N GLU A 5 -0.41 -7.12 -1.88
CA GLU A 5 0.98 -6.71 -2.03
C GLU A 5 1.05 -5.35 -2.72
N LEU A 6 2.01 -4.54 -2.28
CA LEU A 6 2.27 -3.21 -2.79
C LEU A 6 3.73 -3.15 -3.23
N GLN A 7 3.98 -2.52 -4.37
CA GLN A 7 5.34 -2.14 -4.76
C GLN A 7 5.43 -0.63 -4.85
N TYR A 8 6.33 -0.06 -4.05
CA TYR A 8 6.50 1.38 -3.90
C TYR A 8 8.00 1.69 -3.80
N GLY A 9 8.50 2.59 -4.66
CA GLY A 9 9.92 2.96 -4.68
C GLY A 9 10.87 1.76 -4.87
N GLY A 10 10.43 0.72 -5.59
CA GLY A 10 11.21 -0.50 -5.83
C GLY A 10 11.21 -1.51 -4.66
N ARG A 11 10.52 -1.22 -3.55
CA ARG A 11 10.42 -2.11 -2.38
C ARG A 11 9.02 -2.72 -2.30
N ARG A 12 8.91 -3.91 -1.70
CA ARG A 12 7.63 -4.59 -1.49
C ARG A 12 7.12 -4.35 -0.09
N TYR A 13 5.81 -4.15 -0.01
CA TYR A 13 5.05 -3.99 1.22
C TYR A 13 3.79 -4.83 1.14
N SER A 14 3.13 -5.03 2.27
CA SER A 14 1.85 -5.74 2.28
C SER A 14 0.83 -5.10 3.22
N LEU A 15 -0.44 -5.27 2.90
CA LEU A 15 -1.56 -4.93 3.76
C LEU A 15 -2.36 -6.19 4.05
N ALA A 16 -2.70 -6.40 5.32
CA ALA A 16 -3.57 -7.49 5.75
C ALA A 16 -5.02 -6.98 5.88
N ASP A 17 -5.96 -7.90 5.72
CA ASP A 17 -7.40 -7.69 5.88
C ASP A 17 -8.00 -6.62 4.95
N VAL A 18 -7.47 -6.53 3.72
CA VAL A 18 -7.95 -5.63 2.67
C VAL A 18 -7.98 -6.32 1.30
N THR A 19 -8.79 -5.78 0.40
CA THR A 19 -8.86 -6.12 -1.03
C THR A 19 -8.14 -5.10 -1.89
N ILE A 20 -7.84 -5.47 -3.14
CA ILE A 20 -7.26 -4.55 -4.13
C ILE A 20 -8.16 -3.32 -4.31
N ASP A 21 -9.48 -3.51 -4.45
CA ASP A 21 -10.43 -2.41 -4.65
C ASP A 21 -10.45 -1.42 -3.48
N GLU A 22 -10.39 -1.93 -2.24
CA GLU A 22 -10.30 -1.07 -1.04
C GLU A 22 -9.01 -0.24 -1.02
N VAL A 23 -7.88 -0.84 -1.41
CA VAL A 23 -6.60 -0.12 -1.50
C VAL A 23 -6.65 0.92 -2.62
N GLN A 24 -7.21 0.58 -3.78
CA GLN A 24 -7.37 1.53 -4.89
C GLN A 24 -8.24 2.73 -4.49
N ALA A 25 -9.34 2.49 -3.77
CA ALA A 25 -10.22 3.56 -3.27
C ALA A 25 -9.46 4.48 -2.30
N ARG A 26 -8.69 3.93 -1.35
CA ARG A 26 -7.87 4.71 -0.40
C ARG A 26 -6.82 5.55 -1.13
N VAL A 27 -6.15 5.00 -2.14
CA VAL A 27 -5.16 5.74 -2.95
C VAL A 27 -5.84 6.85 -3.75
N ALA A 28 -6.99 6.59 -4.37
CA ALA A 28 -7.74 7.61 -5.11
C ALA A 28 -8.20 8.75 -4.20
N GLU A 29 -8.70 8.45 -3.00
CA GLU A 29 -9.06 9.44 -1.99
C GLU A 29 -7.85 10.27 -1.54
N ALA A 30 -6.73 9.62 -1.25
CA ALA A 30 -5.48 10.28 -0.88
C ALA A 30 -4.97 11.23 -1.98
N LEU A 31 -5.08 10.84 -3.25
CA LEU A 31 -4.65 11.68 -4.38
C LEU A 31 -5.61 12.85 -4.67
N ALA A 32 -6.88 12.74 -4.25
CA ALA A 32 -7.85 13.82 -4.39
C ALA A 32 -7.74 14.89 -3.29
N SER A 33 -6.94 14.65 -2.26
CA SER A 33 -6.77 15.50 -1.07
C SER A 33 -5.30 15.86 -0.83
N GLU A 34 -4.98 16.34 0.37
CA GLU A 34 -3.60 16.54 0.84
C GLU A 34 -2.84 15.20 0.96
N PRO A 35 -1.48 15.22 0.93
CA PRO A 35 -0.66 14.03 1.05
C PRO A 35 -1.05 13.14 2.23
N HIS A 36 -1.29 11.85 1.96
CA HIS A 36 -1.76 10.88 2.96
C HIS A 36 -0.69 9.83 3.27
N TRP A 37 -0.63 9.38 4.52
CA TRP A 37 0.26 8.30 4.95
C TRP A 37 -0.51 6.98 5.02
N LEU A 38 -0.06 5.99 4.27
CA LEU A 38 -0.57 4.62 4.31
C LEU A 38 0.37 3.76 5.17
N GLU A 39 -0.12 3.28 6.31
CA GLU A 39 0.61 2.30 7.13
C GLU A 39 0.56 0.93 6.46
N VAL A 40 1.72 0.31 6.29
CA VAL A 40 1.90 -0.97 5.61
C VAL A 40 2.89 -1.85 6.36
N ALA A 41 2.83 -3.16 6.15
CA ALA A 41 3.83 -4.09 6.64
C ALA A 41 5.02 -4.19 5.67
N GLU A 42 6.24 -4.13 6.22
CA GLU A 42 7.50 -4.40 5.52
C GLU A 42 8.14 -5.70 6.03
N GLY A 43 8.39 -6.65 5.12
CA GLY A 43 9.00 -7.96 5.42
C GLY A 43 8.00 -9.13 5.57
N GLU A 44 8.51 -10.36 5.55
CA GLU A 44 7.69 -11.59 5.57
C GLU A 44 7.46 -12.18 6.98
N ALA A 45 8.46 -12.12 7.87
CA ALA A 45 8.48 -12.88 9.13
C ALA A 45 8.27 -12.03 10.39
N ASP A 46 8.88 -10.84 10.45
CA ASP A 46 8.67 -9.82 11.48
C ASP A 46 8.27 -8.52 10.77
N ALA A 47 6.99 -8.45 10.41
CA ALA A 47 6.44 -7.30 9.69
C ALA A 47 6.67 -6.02 10.51
N ARG A 48 7.58 -5.17 10.04
CA ARG A 48 7.78 -3.83 10.61
C ARG A 48 6.74 -2.90 9.98
N SER A 49 6.06 -2.11 10.81
CA SER A 49 5.21 -1.03 10.29
C SER A 49 6.09 -0.02 9.54
N ALA A 50 5.72 0.27 8.30
CA ALA A 50 6.27 1.31 7.47
C ALA A 50 5.13 2.25 7.04
N HIS A 51 5.46 3.50 6.72
CA HIS A 51 4.48 4.49 6.28
C HIS A 51 4.85 4.97 4.88
N LEU A 52 3.98 4.70 3.91
CA LEU A 52 4.14 5.15 2.53
C LEU A 52 3.41 6.48 2.35
N LEU A 53 4.10 7.49 1.85
CA LEU A 53 3.46 8.76 1.49
C LEU A 53 2.79 8.61 0.13
N ILE A 54 1.47 8.71 0.07
CA ILE A 54 0.73 8.70 -1.19
C ILE A 54 0.71 10.13 -1.73
N THR A 55 1.42 10.35 -2.84
CA THR A 55 1.47 11.63 -3.55
C THR A 55 1.36 11.42 -5.06
N PRO A 56 0.86 12.42 -5.81
CA PRO A 56 0.92 12.40 -7.26
C PRO A 56 2.35 12.18 -7.77
N GLY A 57 2.48 11.42 -8.87
CA GLY A 57 3.76 11.21 -9.56
C GLY A 57 4.66 10.12 -8.99
N VAL A 58 4.30 9.45 -7.89
CA VAL A 58 5.06 8.30 -7.37
C VAL A 58 4.47 6.99 -7.91
N PRO A 59 5.26 6.13 -8.57
CA PRO A 59 4.79 4.83 -9.03
C PRO A 59 4.39 3.92 -7.86
N LEU A 60 3.18 3.36 -7.94
CA LEU A 60 2.65 2.37 -7.01
C LEU A 60 2.01 1.24 -7.82
N ALA A 61 2.39 0.00 -7.54
CA ALA A 61 1.69 -1.19 -8.03
C ALA A 61 0.97 -1.90 -6.89
N ILE A 62 -0.20 -2.48 -7.19
CA ILE A 62 -1.06 -3.20 -6.25
C ILE A 62 -1.36 -4.57 -6.85
N SER A 63 -1.09 -5.66 -6.14
CA SER A 63 -1.30 -7.03 -6.62
C SER A 63 -1.88 -7.94 -5.54
N ALA A 64 -2.51 -9.03 -5.98
CA ALA A 64 -2.83 -10.15 -5.11
C ALA A 64 -1.52 -10.86 -4.71
N PRO A 65 -1.45 -11.48 -3.52
CA PRO A 65 -0.34 -12.36 -3.18
C PRO A 65 -0.25 -13.51 -4.19
N GLU A 66 0.97 -13.89 -4.56
CA GLU A 66 1.24 -15.11 -5.35
C GLU A 66 0.75 -16.39 -4.65
#